data_AF-K1ZUU2-F1
#
_entry.id   AF-K1ZUU2-F1
#
_cell.length_a   1.000
_cell.length_b   1.000
_cell.length_c   1.000
_cell.angle_alpha   90.00
_cell.angle_beta   90.00
_cell.angle_gamma   90.00
#
_symmetry.space_group_name_H-M   'P 1'
#
loop_
_entity.id
_entity.type
_entity.pdbx_description
1 polymer ?
#
loop_
_entity_poly.entity_id
_entity_poly.type
_entity_poly.pdbx_seq_one_letter_code
_entity_poly.pdbx_strand_id
1 'polypeptide(L)'
;AGTSVPIEFAVLLKNGEEIDLTGKVDGVLIGREAIGNPWTLQKVSQPCLPAGRCHSDTVTPKERLMVMVEHAYKYQEILGRDCRVGVPPRNDGSKFQFFPMRKHLACYARGFEGSGGLRKKLMTAENAEQVEIMIEEFFSGR
;
A
#
# COMPACT_ATOMS: atom_id res chain seq x y z
N ALA A 1 13.78 31.13 22.91
CA ALA A 1 12.56 30.31 22.95
C ALA A 1 12.15 30.07 21.51
N GLY A 2 12.32 28.85 21.00
CA GLY A 2 11.92 28.52 19.63
C GLY A 2 10.40 28.43 19.59
N THR A 3 9.76 29.37 18.88
CA THR A 3 8.33 29.31 18.60
C THR A 3 8.08 28.09 17.73
N SER A 4 7.51 27.04 18.33
CA SER A 4 7.00 25.89 17.59
C SER A 4 5.92 26.38 16.66
N VAL A 5 6.18 26.36 15.35
CA VAL A 5 5.13 26.55 14.35
C VAL A 5 4.12 25.43 14.56
N PRO A 6 2.84 25.73 14.88
CA PRO A 6 1.84 24.71 15.02
C PRO A 6 1.73 23.98 13.68
N ILE A 7 1.99 22.67 13.71
CA ILE A 7 1.74 21.81 12.56
C ILE A 7 0.23 21.65 12.51
N GLU A 8 -0.44 22.40 11.65
CA GLU A 8 -1.85 22.15 11.34
C GLU A 8 -1.94 20.87 10.50
N PHE A 9 -2.53 19.83 11.08
CA PHE A 9 -2.92 18.62 10.38
C PHE A 9 -4.43 18.70 10.13
N ALA A 10 -4.82 18.71 8.86
CA ALA A 10 -6.22 18.54 8.46
C ALA A 10 -6.43 17.07 8.05
N VAL A 11 -7.47 16.44 8.58
CA VAL A 11 -7.92 15.13 8.09
C VAL A 11 -9.15 15.36 7.22
N LEU A 12 -8.97 15.16 5.92
CA LEU A 12 -10.05 15.26 4.94
C LEU A 12 -10.63 13.87 4.67
N LEU A 13 -11.95 13.77 4.75
CA LEU A 13 -12.70 12.65 4.21
C LEU A 13 -12.68 12.68 2.68
N LYS A 14 -13.01 11.55 2.04
CA LYS A 14 -13.05 11.44 0.56
C LYS A 14 -14.07 12.36 -0.10
N ASN A 15 -15.10 12.79 0.64
CA ASN A 15 -16.08 13.77 0.21
C ASN A 15 -15.58 15.23 0.36
N GLY A 16 -14.35 15.44 0.82
CA GLY A 16 -13.75 16.76 1.05
C GLY A 16 -14.12 17.41 2.38
N GLU A 17 -14.89 16.72 3.22
CA GLU A 17 -15.25 17.19 4.56
C GLU A 17 -14.06 17.07 5.51
N GLU A 18 -13.74 18.16 6.20
CA GLU A 18 -12.69 18.18 7.21
C GLU A 18 -13.23 17.64 8.54
N ILE A 19 -12.51 16.71 9.14
CA ILE A 19 -12.83 16.23 10.48
C ILE A 19 -12.35 17.28 11.48
N ASP A 20 -13.27 17.75 12.32
CA ASP A 20 -12.94 18.59 13.46
C ASP A 20 -12.06 17.81 14.46
N LEU A 21 -10.77 18.14 14.47
CA LEU A 21 -9.77 17.60 15.40
C LEU A 21 -9.43 18.60 16.51
N THR A 22 -10.28 19.60 16.79
CA THR A 22 -10.03 20.65 17.80
C THR A 22 -9.89 20.16 19.24
N GLY A 23 -10.13 18.87 19.50
CA GLY A 23 -9.73 18.21 20.74
C GLY A 23 -8.21 18.05 20.86
N LYS A 24 -7.72 17.81 22.08
CA LYS A 24 -6.29 17.52 22.29
C LYS A 24 -5.97 16.11 21.77
N VAL A 25 -5.48 16.02 20.55
CA VAL A 25 -5.04 14.77 19.92
C VAL A 25 -3.56 14.85 19.54
N ASP A 26 -2.77 13.86 19.97
CA ASP A 26 -1.34 13.78 19.66
C ASP A 26 -1.08 13.08 18.31
N GLY A 27 -2.12 12.50 17.68
CA GLY A 27 -1.98 11.81 16.40
C GLY A 27 -3.27 11.19 15.88
N VAL A 28 -3.17 10.63 14.68
CA VAL A 28 -4.28 10.00 13.94
C VAL A 28 -3.87 8.62 13.45
N LEU A 29 -4.82 7.69 13.39
CA LEU A 29 -4.61 6.33 12.88
C LEU A 29 -5.24 6.20 11.49
N ILE A 30 -4.43 5.81 10.50
CA ILE A 30 -4.90 5.51 9.15
C ILE A 30 -4.98 3.98 8.99
N GLY A 31 -6.20 3.46 8.90
CA GLY A 31 -6.44 2.02 8.79
C GLY A 31 -6.56 1.55 7.34
N ARG A 32 -7.81 1.39 6.89
CA ARG A 32 -8.16 0.80 5.57
C ARG A 32 -7.51 1.52 4.39
N GLU A 33 -7.34 2.83 4.48
CA GLU A 33 -6.73 3.63 3.40
C GLU A 33 -5.24 3.39 3.23
N ALA A 34 -4.52 2.87 4.23
CA ALA A 34 -3.10 2.53 4.07
C ALA A 34 -2.87 1.21 3.32
N ILE A 35 -3.91 0.38 3.17
CA ILE A 35 -3.80 -0.94 2.55
C ILE A 35 -3.70 -0.79 1.03
N GLY A 36 -2.53 -1.10 0.47
CA GLY A 36 -2.27 -0.92 -0.96
C GLY A 36 -2.01 0.53 -1.37
N ASN A 37 -1.84 1.41 -0.39
CA ASN A 37 -1.53 2.83 -0.59
C ASN A 37 -0.57 3.34 0.51
N PRO A 38 0.70 2.86 0.52
CA PRO A 38 1.70 3.29 1.50
C PRO A 38 1.95 4.80 1.50
N TRP A 39 1.73 5.48 0.37
CA TRP A 39 1.91 6.93 0.22
C TRP A 39 0.98 7.76 1.11
N THR A 40 -0.11 7.17 1.64
CA THR A 40 -0.96 7.88 2.61
C THR A 40 -0.23 8.26 3.91
N LEU A 41 0.93 7.64 4.18
CA LEU A 41 1.77 7.92 5.34
C LEU A 41 2.98 8.80 5.01
N GLN A 42 3.13 9.21 3.75
CA GLN A 42 4.29 9.98 3.32
C GLN A 42 4.29 11.35 4.01
N LYS A 43 5.42 11.69 4.64
CA LYS A 43 5.62 13.03 5.20
C LYS A 43 5.55 14.05 4.08
N VAL A 44 4.65 14.99 4.23
CA VAL A 44 4.39 16.07 3.29
C VAL A 44 5.57 17.05 3.37
N SER A 45 6.59 16.85 2.52
CA SER A 45 7.72 17.79 2.38
C SER A 45 7.47 18.89 1.34
N GLN A 46 6.34 18.82 0.63
CA GLN A 46 5.82 19.80 -0.33
C GLN A 46 4.51 20.38 0.23
N PRO A 47 4.11 21.64 -0.05
CA PRO A 47 2.85 22.19 0.43
C PRO A 47 1.68 21.23 0.14
N CYS A 48 0.75 21.15 1.09
CA CYS A 48 -0.45 20.34 0.99
C CYS A 48 -1.07 20.50 -0.41
N LEU A 49 -1.33 19.36 -1.07
CA LEU A 49 -2.07 19.38 -2.33
C LEU A 49 -3.41 20.12 -2.09
N PRO A 50 -3.98 20.77 -3.12
CA PRO A 50 -5.28 21.43 -3.00
C PRO A 50 -6.31 20.54 -2.32
N ALA A 51 -7.21 21.15 -1.55
CA ALA A 51 -8.25 20.44 -0.81
C ALA A 51 -8.91 19.34 -1.66
N GLY A 52 -8.93 18.11 -1.12
CA GLY A 52 -9.45 16.94 -1.82
C GLY A 52 -8.43 16.15 -2.67
N ARG A 53 -7.15 16.54 -2.70
CA ARG A 53 -6.08 15.75 -3.31
C ARG A 53 -5.12 15.18 -2.27
N CYS A 54 -4.73 13.93 -2.46
CA CYS A 54 -3.79 13.20 -1.62
C CYS A 54 -2.53 12.82 -2.40
N HIS A 55 -1.41 12.60 -1.71
CA HIS A 55 -0.14 12.27 -2.38
C HIS A 55 -0.24 11.00 -3.24
N SER A 56 -1.16 10.09 -2.91
CA SER A 56 -1.43 8.92 -3.75
C SER A 56 -2.05 9.24 -5.11
N ASP A 57 -2.63 10.43 -5.28
CA ASP A 57 -3.16 10.90 -6.56
C ASP A 57 -2.04 11.32 -7.53
N THR A 58 -0.84 11.61 -7.02
CA THR A 58 0.32 11.93 -7.87
C THR A 58 1.06 10.69 -8.35
N VAL A 59 0.76 9.52 -7.78
CA VAL A 59 1.41 8.25 -8.14
C VAL A 59 0.70 7.65 -9.34
N THR A 60 1.44 7.45 -10.43
CA THR A 60 0.90 6.83 -11.64
C THR A 60 0.52 5.37 -11.39
N PRO A 61 -0.43 4.78 -12.14
CA PRO A 61 -0.73 3.36 -12.05
C PRO A 61 0.52 2.48 -12.26
N LYS A 62 1.45 2.90 -13.12
CA LYS A 62 2.71 2.19 -13.36
C LYS A 62 3.58 2.12 -12.11
N GLU A 63 3.89 3.27 -11.52
CA GLU A 63 4.69 3.33 -10.29
C GLU A 63 4.01 2.56 -9.14
N ARG A 64 2.68 2.71 -9.01
CA ARG A 64 1.90 2.01 -8.00
C ARG A 64 2.04 0.49 -8.11
N LEU A 65 1.95 -0.03 -9.33
CA LEU A 65 2.07 -1.46 -9.61
C LEU A 65 3.51 -1.97 -9.47
N MET A 66 4.53 -1.15 -9.76
CA MET A 66 5.92 -1.52 -9.47
C MET A 66 6.20 -1.63 -7.96
N VAL A 67 5.69 -0.70 -7.15
CA VAL A 67 5.80 -0.80 -5.68
C VAL A 67 5.03 -2.00 -5.13
N MET A 68 3.93 -2.40 -5.78
CA MET A 68 3.23 -3.64 -5.45
C MET A 68 4.11 -4.88 -5.68
N VAL A 69 4.85 -4.94 -6.79
CA VAL A 69 5.80 -6.02 -7.09
C VAL A 69 6.91 -6.05 -6.03
N GLU A 70 7.50 -4.91 -5.70
CA GLU A 70 8.50 -4.81 -4.63
C GLU A 70 7.96 -5.31 -3.28
N HIS A 71 6.73 -4.92 -2.92
CA HIS A 71 6.08 -5.36 -1.69
C HIS A 71 5.85 -6.88 -1.71
N ALA A 72 5.48 -7.47 -2.85
CA ALA A 72 5.35 -8.92 -2.98
C ALA A 72 6.68 -9.64 -2.73
N TYR A 73 7.78 -9.15 -3.30
CA TYR A 73 9.13 -9.68 -3.04
C TYR A 73 9.52 -9.54 -1.57
N LYS A 74 9.28 -8.38 -0.95
CA LYS A 74 9.59 -8.16 0.48
C LYS A 74 8.76 -9.04 1.40
N TYR A 75 7.48 -9.25 1.10
CA TYR A 75 6.62 -10.17 1.83
C TYR A 75 7.21 -11.59 1.82
N GLN A 76 7.60 -12.06 0.63
CA GLN A 76 8.23 -13.37 0.46
C GLN A 76 9.61 -13.45 1.10
N GLU A 77 10.41 -12.40 0.99
CA GLU A 77 11.71 -12.30 1.64
C GLU A 77 11.50 -12.44 3.15
N ILE A 78 10.67 -11.62 3.78
CA ILE A 78 10.54 -11.58 5.23
C ILE A 78 9.89 -12.86 5.79
N LEU A 79 8.79 -13.31 5.19
CA LEU A 79 7.94 -14.37 5.72
C LEU A 79 8.16 -15.74 5.06
N GLY A 80 8.64 -15.78 3.82
CA GLY A 80 9.07 -17.02 3.16
C GLY A 80 10.40 -17.54 3.70
N ARG A 81 11.12 -16.70 4.45
CA ARG A 81 12.27 -17.08 5.26
C ARG A 81 11.91 -17.83 6.56
N ASP A 82 10.75 -18.49 6.65
CA ASP A 82 10.51 -19.59 7.62
C ASP A 82 11.53 -20.76 7.41
N CYS A 83 12.27 -20.71 6.30
CA CYS A 83 13.42 -21.56 5.98
C CYS A 83 14.78 -20.93 6.36
N ARG A 84 14.83 -19.82 7.10
CA ARG A 84 16.11 -19.20 7.55
C ARG A 84 16.83 -20.17 8.49
N VAL A 85 18.09 -20.48 8.20
CA VAL A 85 19.00 -21.11 9.16
C VAL A 85 18.99 -20.28 10.46
N GLY A 86 18.47 -20.86 11.55
CA GLY A 86 18.44 -20.24 12.88
C GLY A 86 17.19 -19.44 13.25
N VAL A 87 16.16 -19.37 12.40
CA VAL A 87 14.83 -18.89 12.82
C VAL A 87 13.97 -20.13 13.07
N PRO A 88 13.44 -20.36 14.29
CA PRO A 88 12.58 -21.50 14.53
C PRO A 88 11.36 -21.39 13.62
N PRO A 89 10.90 -22.51 13.03
CA PRO A 89 9.66 -22.53 12.30
C PRO A 89 8.57 -21.93 13.18
N ARG A 90 7.58 -21.28 12.58
CA ARG A 90 6.40 -20.81 13.32
C ARG A 90 5.94 -21.88 14.31
N ASN A 91 5.64 -21.45 15.53
CA ASN A 91 5.27 -22.35 16.65
C ASN A 91 4.06 -23.25 16.34
N ASP A 92 3.32 -22.98 15.26
CA ASP A 92 2.18 -23.74 14.76
C ASP A 92 2.51 -24.78 13.67
N GLY A 93 3.78 -24.88 13.23
CA GLY A 93 4.22 -25.79 12.17
C GLY A 93 3.73 -25.42 10.76
N SER A 94 3.17 -24.22 10.57
CA SER A 94 2.64 -23.78 9.28
C SER A 94 3.76 -23.46 8.28
N LYS A 95 3.58 -23.88 7.03
CA LYS A 95 4.45 -23.48 5.91
C LYS A 95 4.09 -22.07 5.43
N PHE A 96 5.07 -21.37 4.84
CA PHE A 96 4.82 -20.10 4.19
C PHE A 96 3.67 -20.19 3.16
N GLN A 97 2.78 -19.21 3.19
CA GLN A 97 1.67 -19.06 2.25
C GLN A 97 1.67 -17.65 1.65
N PHE A 98 1.55 -17.59 0.33
CA PHE A 98 1.42 -16.33 -0.40
C PHE A 98 -0.03 -15.81 -0.45
N PHE A 99 -1.02 -16.67 -0.19
CA PHE A 99 -2.45 -16.34 -0.27
C PHE A 99 -2.84 -15.03 0.46
N PRO A 100 -2.37 -14.74 1.70
CA PRO A 100 -2.70 -13.50 2.39
C PRO A 100 -2.27 -12.24 1.61
N MET A 101 -1.17 -12.32 0.86
CA MET A 101 -0.63 -11.19 0.09
C MET A 101 -1.59 -10.75 -1.02
N ARG A 102 -2.35 -11.67 -1.61
CA ARG A 102 -3.27 -11.41 -2.74
C ARG A 102 -4.26 -10.28 -2.46
N LYS A 103 -4.77 -10.20 -1.23
CA LYS A 103 -5.66 -9.11 -0.80
C LYS A 103 -4.98 -7.74 -0.89
N HIS A 104 -3.71 -7.66 -0.51
CA HIS A 104 -2.93 -6.42 -0.60
C HIS A 104 -2.68 -6.05 -2.06
N LEU A 105 -2.32 -7.02 -2.91
CA LEU A 105 -2.09 -6.80 -4.35
C LEU A 105 -3.33 -6.22 -5.04
N ALA A 106 -4.51 -6.80 -4.79
CA ALA A 106 -5.75 -6.28 -5.35
C ALA A 106 -6.17 -4.90 -4.80
N CYS A 107 -5.59 -4.43 -3.69
CA CYS A 107 -5.77 -3.06 -3.24
C CYS A 107 -4.95 -2.05 -4.06
N TYR A 108 -3.69 -2.39 -4.39
CA TYR A 108 -2.87 -1.57 -5.30
C TYR A 108 -3.52 -1.43 -6.68
N ALA A 109 -4.12 -2.50 -7.20
CA ALA A 109 -4.76 -2.55 -8.51
C ALA A 109 -6.21 -1.98 -8.52
N ARG A 110 -6.46 -0.83 -7.89
CA ARG A 110 -7.79 -0.17 -7.86
C ARG A 110 -7.74 1.20 -8.52
N GLY A 111 -8.89 1.62 -9.07
CA GLY A 111 -9.10 3.01 -9.50
C GLY A 111 -8.46 3.41 -10.82
N PHE A 112 -8.19 2.47 -11.73
CA PHE A 112 -7.74 2.75 -13.10
C PHE A 112 -8.35 1.77 -14.11
N GLU A 113 -8.31 2.14 -15.40
CA GLU A 113 -8.84 1.34 -16.50
C GLU A 113 -8.15 -0.03 -16.61
N GLY A 114 -8.89 -1.08 -16.99
CA GLY A 114 -8.35 -2.45 -17.06
C GLY A 114 -8.07 -3.13 -15.71
N SER A 115 -8.13 -2.38 -14.60
CA SER A 115 -7.80 -2.90 -13.26
C SER A 115 -8.67 -4.07 -12.80
N GLY A 116 -9.90 -4.19 -13.30
CA GLY A 116 -10.80 -5.30 -12.97
C GLY A 116 -10.28 -6.67 -13.38
N GLY A 117 -9.71 -6.78 -14.59
CA GLY A 117 -9.09 -8.03 -15.07
C GLY A 117 -7.82 -8.35 -14.31
N LEU A 118 -6.97 -7.34 -14.10
CA LEU A 118 -5.73 -7.48 -13.33
C LEU A 118 -5.99 -7.97 -11.90
N ARG A 119 -6.99 -7.42 -11.20
CA ARG A 119 -7.35 -7.87 -9.84
C ARG A 119 -7.76 -9.34 -9.79
N LYS A 120 -8.51 -9.83 -10.79
CA LYS A 120 -8.89 -11.25 -10.87
C LYS A 120 -7.65 -12.13 -11.04
N LYS A 121 -6.71 -11.73 -11.89
CA LYS A 121 -5.45 -12.45 -12.12
C LYS A 121 -4.56 -12.47 -10.87
N LEU A 122 -4.40 -11.32 -10.19
CA LEU A 122 -3.61 -11.22 -8.96
C LEU A 122 -4.13 -12.11 -7.82
N MET A 123 -5.42 -12.45 -7.81
CA MET A 123 -6.01 -13.38 -6.83
C MET A 123 -5.61 -14.84 -7.02
N THR A 124 -4.94 -15.18 -8.13
CA THR A 124 -4.40 -16.53 -8.38
C THR A 124 -2.89 -16.62 -8.15
N ALA A 125 -2.19 -15.51 -7.91
CA ALA A 125 -0.74 -15.49 -7.77
C ALA A 125 -0.24 -16.36 -6.59
N GLU A 126 0.80 -17.14 -6.83
CA GLU A 126 1.39 -18.06 -5.85
C GLU A 126 2.72 -17.55 -5.29
N ASN A 127 3.34 -16.58 -5.95
CA ASN A 127 4.61 -15.98 -5.54
C ASN A 127 4.81 -14.61 -6.21
N ALA A 128 5.85 -13.89 -5.78
CA ALA A 128 6.20 -12.55 -6.25
C ALA A 128 6.60 -12.50 -7.75
N GLU A 129 7.27 -13.54 -8.24
CA GLU A 129 7.67 -13.64 -9.66
C GLU A 129 6.44 -13.71 -10.58
N GLN A 130 5.43 -14.51 -10.21
CA GLN A 130 4.15 -14.52 -10.92
C GLN A 130 3.47 -13.15 -10.89
N VAL A 131 3.58 -12.39 -9.78
CA VAL A 131 3.05 -11.03 -9.71
C VAL A 131 3.77 -10.11 -10.69
N GLU A 132 5.10 -10.17 -10.75
CA GLU A 132 5.90 -9.39 -11.71
C GLU A 132 5.48 -9.67 -13.16
N ILE A 133 5.43 -10.95 -13.55
CA ILE A 133 5.01 -11.38 -14.89
C ILE A 133 3.60 -10.85 -15.21
N MET A 134 2.64 -10.98 -14.29
CA MET A 134 1.27 -10.48 -14.49
C MET A 134 1.23 -8.98 -14.78
N ILE A 135 2.16 -8.21 -14.19
CA ILE A 135 2.24 -6.76 -14.35
C ILE A 135 2.96 -6.37 -15.64
N GLU A 136 4.01 -7.10 -16.03
CA GLU A 136 4.64 -6.95 -17.34
C GLU A 136 3.67 -7.23 -18.49
N GLU A 137 2.86 -8.29 -18.37
CA GLU A 137 1.82 -8.65 -19.34
C GLU A 137 0.76 -7.55 -19.44
N PHE A 138 0.32 -7.03 -18.29
CA PHE A 138 -0.64 -5.92 -18.23
C PHE A 138 -0.15 -4.68 -18.98
N PHE A 139 1.13 -4.31 -18.86
CA PHE A 139 1.71 -3.19 -19.61
C PHE A 139 2.03 -3.51 -21.08
N SER A 140 2.20 -4.80 -21.41
CA SER A 140 2.41 -5.26 -22.78
C SER A 140 1.12 -5.35 -23.60
N GLY A 141 -0.05 -5.12 -22.99
CA GLY A 141 -1.35 -5.25 -23.64
C GLY A 141 -1.74 -6.70 -23.97
N ARG A 142 -1.17 -7.67 -23.24
CA ARG A 142 -1.42 -9.11 -23.39
C ARG A 142 -2.28 -9.67 -22.25
#